data_AF-A0A356DZR3-F1
#
_entry.id   AF-A0A356DZR3-F1
#
_cell.length_a   1.000
_cell.length_b   1.000
_cell.length_c   1.000
_cell.angle_alpha   90.00
_cell.angle_beta   90.00
_cell.angle_gamma   90.00
#
_symmetry.space_group_name_H-M   'P 1'
#
loop_
_entity.id
_entity.type
_entity.pdbx_description
1 polymer ?
#
loop_
_entity_poly.entity_id
_entity_poly.type
_entity_poly.pdbx_seq_one_letter_code
_entity_poly.pdbx_strand_id
1 'polypeptide(L)'
;YGLLEKAFEETNPDLTVISGDLLFSFDSLKMLTEFADFMQQHNRFWALSFGNHDGQYAHDKPSLANLLDTYPTAIFSQGESWVAGNSNYPIVLTKDGHPVQAIMLLDSHDSRIYEGGVIAPDYIYPSQIAWYRWVEDGLGQVPLYTFLHIPFPEFQLLWDSGNAIGVKLDKTVNTPLENTGLFAAMQEKQNTVAVFSGHDHLND
;
A
#
# COMPACT_ATOMS: atom_id res chain seq x y z
N TYR A 1 -9.55 -6.04 18.38
CA TYR A 1 -9.10 -7.08 17.43
C TYR A 1 -10.16 -8.10 17.00
N GLY A 2 -11.36 -8.20 17.61
CA GLY A 2 -12.33 -9.25 17.27
C GLY A 2 -12.78 -9.38 15.80
N LEU A 3 -12.79 -8.30 15.02
CA LEU A 3 -13.07 -8.38 13.58
C LEU A 3 -11.95 -9.10 12.80
N LEU A 4 -10.69 -8.89 13.18
CA LEU A 4 -9.54 -9.57 12.57
C LEU A 4 -9.53 -11.04 12.95
N GLU A 5 -9.83 -11.38 14.21
CA GLU A 5 -9.94 -12.78 14.64
C GLU A 5 -10.99 -13.52 13.81
N LYS A 6 -12.18 -12.93 13.64
CA LYS A 6 -13.22 -13.48 12.80
C LYS A 6 -12.76 -13.66 11.34
N ALA A 7 -12.09 -12.66 10.76
CA ALA A 7 -11.56 -12.77 9.41
C ALA A 7 -10.52 -13.91 9.29
N PHE A 8 -9.65 -14.09 10.27
CA PHE A 8 -8.68 -15.18 10.31
C PHE A 8 -9.34 -16.55 10.42
N GLU A 9 -10.42 -16.68 11.19
CA GLU A 9 -11.21 -17.92 11.30
C GLU A 9 -11.93 -18.25 9.99
N GLU A 10 -12.49 -17.24 9.32
CA GLU A 10 -13.27 -17.43 8.08
C GLU A 10 -12.40 -17.69 6.86
N THR A 11 -11.21 -17.08 6.78
CA THR A 11 -10.37 -17.09 5.57
C THR A 11 -9.04 -17.81 5.73
N ASN A 12 -8.56 -17.99 6.96
CA ASN A 12 -7.25 -18.56 7.30
C ASN A 12 -6.12 -18.10 6.35
N PRO A 13 -5.81 -16.79 6.31
CA PRO A 13 -4.92 -16.24 5.30
C PRO A 13 -3.46 -16.64 5.57
N ASP A 14 -2.72 -16.91 4.49
CA ASP A 14 -1.26 -17.09 4.53
C ASP A 14 -0.53 -15.73 4.70
N LEU A 15 -1.13 -14.65 4.21
CA LEU A 15 -0.61 -13.29 4.31
C LEU A 15 -1.77 -12.29 4.44
N THR A 16 -1.64 -11.34 5.36
CA THR A 16 -2.53 -10.17 5.47
C THR A 16 -1.81 -8.92 4.99
N VAL A 17 -2.34 -8.22 3.97
CA VAL A 17 -1.77 -6.94 3.52
C VAL A 17 -2.55 -5.79 4.14
N ILE A 18 -1.83 -4.90 4.83
CA ILE A 18 -2.34 -3.66 5.40
C ILE A 18 -1.90 -2.53 4.48
N SER A 19 -2.85 -1.92 3.78
CA SER A 19 -2.61 -0.87 2.79
C SER A 19 -2.66 0.53 3.39
N GLY A 20 -2.10 0.73 4.58
CA GLY A 20 -1.98 2.04 5.25
C GLY A 20 -3.06 2.37 6.27
N ASP A 21 -2.85 3.52 6.92
CA ASP A 21 -3.69 4.11 7.99
C ASP A 21 -3.96 3.17 9.17
N LEU A 22 -2.99 2.34 9.46
CA LEU A 22 -2.98 1.52 10.66
C LEU A 22 -2.77 2.38 11.92
N LEU A 23 -2.07 3.50 11.80
CA LEU A 23 -1.37 4.20 12.88
C LEU A 23 -1.89 5.61 13.24
N PHE A 24 -3.18 5.90 12.98
CA PHE A 24 -3.81 7.17 13.38
C PHE A 24 -4.00 7.28 14.91
N SER A 25 -2.91 7.59 15.62
CA SER A 25 -2.84 7.69 17.09
C SER A 25 -1.76 8.69 17.52
N PHE A 26 -1.96 9.34 18.67
CA PHE A 26 -0.93 10.17 19.31
C PHE A 26 0.31 9.37 19.74
N ASP A 27 0.16 8.06 19.98
CA ASP A 27 1.23 7.12 20.29
C ASP A 27 1.20 5.98 19.27
N SER A 28 1.65 6.30 18.05
CA SER A 28 1.69 5.35 16.93
C SER A 28 2.65 4.19 17.18
N LEU A 29 3.72 4.39 17.96
CA LEU A 29 4.66 3.32 18.31
C LEU A 29 4.00 2.27 19.20
N LYS A 30 3.28 2.70 20.24
CA LYS A 30 2.52 1.78 21.09
C LYS A 30 1.48 1.01 20.29
N MET A 31 0.72 1.69 19.42
CA MET A 31 -0.32 1.03 18.63
C MET A 31 0.27 0.04 17.61
N LEU A 32 1.40 0.38 16.99
CA LEU A 32 2.12 -0.54 16.12
C LEU A 32 2.63 -1.76 16.88
N THR A 33 3.15 -1.57 18.10
CA THR A 33 3.60 -2.64 18.99
C THR A 33 2.44 -3.58 19.34
N GLU A 34 1.30 -3.04 19.77
CA GLU A 34 0.11 -3.81 20.10
C GLU A 34 -0.42 -4.60 18.88
N PHE A 35 -0.41 -3.99 17.69
CA PHE A 35 -0.82 -4.66 16.46
C PHE A 35 0.14 -5.79 16.08
N ALA A 36 1.45 -5.53 16.11
CA ALA A 36 2.47 -6.51 15.78
C ALA A 36 2.46 -7.70 16.76
N ASP A 37 2.31 -7.43 18.06
CA ASP A 37 2.13 -8.45 19.09
C ASP A 37 0.88 -9.30 18.83
N PHE A 38 -0.25 -8.68 18.49
CA PHE A 38 -1.48 -9.38 18.14
C PHE A 38 -1.25 -10.32 16.93
N MET A 39 -0.68 -9.81 15.83
CA MET A 39 -0.41 -10.64 14.65
C MET A 39 0.54 -11.80 14.96
N GLN A 40 1.58 -11.57 15.77
CA GLN A 40 2.52 -12.59 16.20
C GLN A 40 1.87 -13.66 17.09
N GLN A 41 1.05 -13.28 18.06
CA GLN A 41 0.35 -14.21 18.95
C GLN A 41 -0.61 -15.13 18.18
N HIS A 42 -1.18 -14.64 17.08
CA HIS A 42 -2.06 -15.42 16.20
C HIS A 42 -1.32 -16.14 15.05
N ASN A 43 0.02 -16.08 15.01
CA ASN A 43 0.85 -16.66 13.95
C ASN A 43 0.45 -16.19 12.54
N ARG A 44 0.14 -14.90 12.39
CA ARG A 44 -0.27 -14.31 11.11
C ARG A 44 0.85 -13.48 10.51
N PHE A 45 1.30 -13.86 9.33
CA PHE A 45 2.19 -13.03 8.53
C PHE A 45 1.42 -11.85 7.95
N TRP A 46 2.06 -10.68 7.94
CA TRP A 46 1.45 -9.47 7.45
C TRP A 46 2.45 -8.53 6.81
N ALA A 47 1.96 -7.72 5.88
CA ALA A 47 2.73 -6.69 5.20
C ALA A 47 2.07 -5.33 5.38
N LEU A 48 2.87 -4.26 5.34
CA LEU A 48 2.38 -2.89 5.54
C LEU A 48 2.91 -1.96 4.44
N SER A 49 2.01 -1.29 3.73
CA SER A 49 2.33 -0.01 3.07
C SER A 49 1.86 1.11 3.99
N PHE A 50 2.64 2.17 4.15
CA PHE A 50 2.25 3.29 4.99
C PHE A 50 1.18 4.16 4.31
N GLY A 51 0.16 4.53 5.06
CA GLY A 51 -0.83 5.53 4.70
C GLY A 51 -0.46 6.94 5.15
N ASN A 52 -1.34 7.90 4.87
CA ASN A 52 -1.10 9.32 5.17
C ASN A 52 -1.17 9.64 6.68
N HIS A 53 -1.85 8.79 7.47
CA HIS A 53 -1.95 8.98 8.91
C HIS A 53 -0.81 8.33 9.69
N ASP A 54 -0.04 7.44 9.05
CA ASP A 54 0.86 6.55 9.80
C ASP A 54 2.08 7.23 10.39
N GLY A 55 2.46 8.41 9.87
CA GLY A 55 3.59 9.21 10.37
C GLY A 55 3.22 10.59 10.91
N GLN A 56 1.93 10.84 11.20
CA GLN A 56 1.42 12.20 11.40
C GLN A 56 1.75 12.83 12.77
N TYR A 57 1.99 12.02 13.81
CA TYR A 57 2.08 12.50 15.19
C TYR A 57 3.49 12.34 15.79
N ALA A 58 3.63 11.63 16.91
CA ALA A 58 4.85 11.59 17.71
C ALA A 58 6.01 10.83 17.04
N HIS A 59 5.71 10.01 16.04
CA HIS A 59 6.69 9.16 15.33
C HIS A 59 6.49 9.31 13.83
N ASP A 60 7.61 9.39 13.11
CA ASP A 60 7.65 9.38 11.64
C ASP A 60 7.70 7.94 11.09
N LYS A 61 7.41 7.79 9.79
CA LYS A 61 7.41 6.49 9.11
C LYS A 61 8.76 5.73 9.27
N PRO A 62 9.94 6.36 9.10
CA PRO A 62 11.23 5.68 9.30
C PRO A 62 11.45 5.18 10.73
N SER A 63 11.07 5.94 11.76
CA SER A 63 11.22 5.49 13.16
C SER A 63 10.31 4.30 13.47
N LEU A 64 9.09 4.30 12.94
CA LEU A 64 8.13 3.18 13.07
C LEU A 64 8.59 1.93 12.32
N ALA A 65 9.20 2.09 11.14
CA ALA A 65 9.75 0.99 10.35
C ALA A 65 10.77 0.14 11.13
N ASN A 66 11.60 0.76 11.97
CA ASN A 66 12.58 0.03 12.78
C ASN A 66 11.95 -0.98 13.75
N LEU A 67 10.70 -0.76 14.18
CA LEU A 67 9.99 -1.72 15.02
C LEU A 67 9.63 -2.98 14.23
N LEU A 68 9.24 -2.85 12.96
CA LEU A 68 8.79 -3.96 12.12
C LEU A 68 9.88 -5.02 11.95
N ASP A 69 11.15 -4.60 11.83
CA ASP A 69 12.31 -5.50 11.72
C ASP A 69 12.49 -6.43 12.93
N THR A 70 11.86 -6.11 14.07
CA THR A 70 11.94 -6.92 15.30
C THR A 70 10.87 -8.02 15.37
N TYR A 71 9.90 -8.02 14.45
CA TYR A 71 8.80 -8.98 14.41
C TYR A 71 8.93 -9.94 13.22
N PRO A 72 9.22 -11.24 13.44
CA PRO A 72 9.34 -12.23 12.36
C PRO A 72 8.09 -12.39 11.48
N THR A 73 6.91 -12.04 12.00
CA THR A 73 5.64 -12.09 11.26
C THR A 73 5.36 -10.83 10.43
N ALA A 74 6.10 -9.74 10.65
CA ALA A 74 5.99 -8.51 9.87
C ALA A 74 6.93 -8.59 8.66
N ILE A 75 6.36 -8.64 7.46
CA ILE A 75 7.08 -8.56 6.19
C ILE A 75 7.10 -7.11 5.78
N PHE A 76 8.26 -6.47 5.90
CA PHE A 76 8.40 -5.05 5.62
C PHE A 76 9.77 -4.73 5.03
N SER A 77 9.83 -3.67 4.22
CA SER A 77 11.08 -3.03 3.82
C SER A 77 10.83 -1.55 3.62
N GLN A 78 11.78 -0.72 4.04
CA GLN A 78 11.73 0.72 3.77
C GLN A 78 11.90 1.06 2.29
N GLY A 79 12.31 0.08 1.48
CA GLY A 79 12.58 0.23 0.06
C GLY A 79 14.01 0.72 -0.22
N GLU A 80 14.25 0.99 -1.49
CA GLU A 80 15.56 1.42 -1.99
C GLU A 80 15.79 2.91 -1.74
N SER A 81 17.02 3.30 -1.38
CA SER A 81 17.36 4.69 -1.03
C SER A 81 17.20 5.71 -2.16
N TRP A 82 17.11 5.26 -3.41
CA TRP A 82 16.90 6.11 -4.58
C TRP A 82 15.41 6.27 -4.94
N VAL A 83 14.51 5.60 -4.24
CA VAL A 83 13.07 5.60 -4.46
C VAL A 83 12.40 6.47 -3.41
N ALA A 84 11.46 7.33 -3.83
CA ALA A 84 10.74 8.18 -2.89
C ALA A 84 9.75 7.36 -2.04
N GLY A 85 9.64 7.68 -0.75
CA GLY A 85 8.76 6.98 0.21
C GLY A 85 9.51 6.01 1.11
N ASN A 86 8.80 5.36 2.03
CA ASN A 86 9.39 4.52 3.08
C ASN A 86 8.76 3.12 3.16
N SER A 87 8.01 2.71 2.13
CA SER A 87 7.32 1.40 2.11
C SER A 87 7.12 0.86 0.68
N ASN A 88 8.10 1.09 -0.21
CA ASN A 88 8.10 0.55 -1.57
C ASN A 88 8.89 -0.77 -1.61
N TYR A 89 8.22 -1.91 -1.70
CA TYR A 89 8.88 -3.21 -1.73
C TYR A 89 8.02 -4.30 -2.39
N PRO A 90 8.63 -5.29 -3.05
CA PRO A 90 7.90 -6.44 -3.54
C PRO A 90 7.90 -7.58 -2.51
N ILE A 91 6.84 -8.37 -2.49
CA ILE A 91 6.81 -9.69 -1.87
C ILE A 91 6.65 -10.71 -3.00
N VAL A 92 7.71 -11.47 -3.24
CA VAL A 92 7.75 -12.45 -4.33
C VAL A 92 7.30 -13.80 -3.80
N LEU A 93 6.18 -14.29 -4.29
CA LEU A 93 5.69 -15.62 -4.01
C LEU A 93 6.38 -16.59 -4.97
N THR A 94 6.95 -17.66 -4.40
CA THR A 94 7.71 -18.65 -5.16
C THR A 94 7.10 -20.03 -5.02
N LYS A 95 7.26 -20.83 -6.07
CA LYS A 95 6.94 -22.26 -6.09
C LYS A 95 8.12 -23.00 -6.70
N ASP A 96 8.63 -24.00 -6.00
CA ASP A 96 9.79 -24.80 -6.43
C ASP A 96 11.02 -23.93 -6.76
N GLY A 97 11.21 -22.83 -6.03
CA GLY A 97 12.31 -21.88 -6.23
C GLY A 97 12.11 -20.88 -7.37
N HIS A 98 10.96 -20.89 -8.05
CA HIS A 98 10.64 -19.97 -9.15
C HIS A 98 9.55 -18.96 -8.75
N PRO A 99 9.69 -17.67 -9.10
CA PRO A 99 8.63 -16.68 -8.94
C PRO A 99 7.35 -17.08 -9.69
N VAL A 100 6.21 -17.01 -9.03
CA VAL A 100 4.89 -17.32 -9.62
C VAL A 100 3.91 -16.15 -9.54
N GLN A 101 4.11 -15.24 -8.60
CA GLN A 101 3.29 -14.04 -8.38
C GLN A 101 4.13 -13.06 -7.54
N ALA A 102 3.87 -11.78 -7.66
CA ALA A 102 4.41 -10.79 -6.74
C ALA A 102 3.33 -9.81 -6.26
N ILE A 103 3.45 -9.44 -4.99
CA ILE A 103 2.70 -8.34 -4.40
C ILE A 103 3.61 -7.13 -4.41
N MET A 104 3.15 -6.02 -4.96
CA MET A 104 3.88 -4.76 -5.04
C MET A 104 3.29 -3.80 -4.01
N LEU A 105 4.01 -3.50 -2.93
CA LEU A 105 3.61 -2.44 -2.01
C LEU A 105 4.23 -1.12 -2.46
N LEU A 106 3.41 -0.08 -2.56
CA LEU A 106 3.81 1.28 -2.95
C LEU A 106 3.43 2.26 -1.85
N ASP A 107 4.36 3.14 -1.50
CA ASP A 107 4.11 4.28 -0.62
C ASP A 107 3.40 5.38 -1.40
N SER A 108 2.12 5.63 -1.10
CA SER A 108 1.37 6.69 -1.76
C SER A 108 1.51 8.05 -1.06
N HIS A 109 2.48 8.18 -0.15
CA HIS A 109 2.80 9.38 0.61
C HIS A 109 1.62 9.87 1.46
N ASP A 110 1.62 11.18 1.74
CA ASP A 110 0.67 11.84 2.62
C ASP A 110 -0.16 12.85 1.81
N SER A 111 0.03 14.14 2.09
CA SER A 111 -0.53 15.24 1.32
C SER A 111 0.60 16.15 0.85
N ARG A 112 0.32 16.93 -0.20
CA ARG A 112 1.22 17.97 -0.69
C ARG A 112 0.48 19.29 -0.89
N ILE A 113 1.26 20.35 -1.09
CA ILE A 113 0.76 21.65 -1.53
C ILE A 113 0.96 21.77 -3.04
N TYR A 114 -0.14 21.93 -3.78
CA TYR A 114 -0.17 22.20 -5.21
C TYR A 114 -0.14 23.71 -5.51
N GLU A 115 -0.07 24.06 -6.79
CA GLU A 115 -0.16 25.45 -7.25
C GLU A 115 -1.40 26.15 -6.67
N GLY A 116 -1.24 27.41 -6.27
CA GLY A 116 -2.31 28.18 -5.62
C GLY A 116 -2.56 27.83 -4.14
N GLY A 117 -1.73 26.98 -3.53
CA GLY A 117 -1.81 26.65 -2.10
C GLY A 117 -2.85 25.57 -1.77
N VAL A 118 -3.33 24.84 -2.78
CA VAL A 118 -4.29 23.74 -2.60
C VAL A 118 -3.59 22.56 -1.94
N ILE A 119 -4.12 22.08 -0.82
CA ILE A 119 -3.64 20.86 -0.15
C ILE A 119 -4.50 19.69 -0.63
N ALA A 120 -3.86 18.66 -1.16
CA ALA A 120 -4.51 17.45 -1.67
C ALA A 120 -3.54 16.25 -1.58
N PRO A 121 -4.00 15.01 -1.83
CA PRO A 121 -3.13 13.84 -1.77
C PRO A 121 -1.89 13.99 -2.68
N ASP A 122 -0.74 13.49 -2.24
CA ASP A 122 0.50 13.54 -3.03
C ASP A 122 0.52 12.41 -4.09
N TYR A 123 1.24 12.62 -5.19
CA TYR A 123 1.29 11.68 -6.29
C TYR A 123 2.42 10.66 -6.15
N ILE A 124 2.34 9.58 -6.92
CA ILE A 124 3.43 8.61 -7.06
C ILE A 124 4.57 9.24 -7.87
N TYR A 125 5.78 9.27 -7.33
CA TYR A 125 6.90 9.97 -7.95
C TYR A 125 7.49 9.18 -9.13
N PRO A 126 8.14 9.86 -10.11
CA PRO A 126 8.81 9.18 -11.21
C PRO A 126 9.84 8.13 -10.78
N SER A 127 10.51 8.30 -9.63
CA SER A 127 11.44 7.28 -9.09
C SER A 127 10.73 6.00 -8.67
N GLN A 128 9.52 6.10 -8.11
CA GLN A 128 8.70 4.93 -7.77
C GLN A 128 8.18 4.22 -9.02
N ILE A 129 7.80 4.96 -10.06
CA ILE A 129 7.41 4.38 -11.34
C ILE A 129 8.60 3.67 -12.00
N ALA A 130 9.79 4.28 -11.95
CA ALA A 130 11.02 3.66 -12.43
C ALA A 130 11.37 2.39 -11.64
N TRP A 131 11.19 2.40 -10.32
CA TRP A 131 11.33 1.23 -9.47
C TRP A 131 10.33 0.12 -9.79
N TYR A 132 9.07 0.48 -10.01
CA TYR A 132 8.03 -0.47 -10.40
C TYR A 132 8.44 -1.24 -11.67
N ARG A 133 8.84 -0.51 -12.72
CA ARG A 133 9.34 -1.08 -13.97
C ARG A 133 10.59 -1.95 -13.74
N TRP A 134 11.52 -1.49 -12.91
CA TRP A 134 12.76 -2.23 -12.62
C TRP A 134 12.48 -3.57 -11.93
N VAL A 135 11.58 -3.60 -10.94
CA VAL A 135 11.14 -4.85 -10.30
C VAL A 135 10.41 -5.75 -11.30
N GLU A 136 9.48 -5.18 -12.08
CA GLU A 136 8.73 -5.91 -13.11
C GLU A 136 9.66 -6.48 -14.19
N ASP A 137 10.72 -5.78 -14.60
CA ASP A 137 11.76 -6.27 -15.51
C ASP A 137 12.49 -7.48 -14.91
N GLY A 138 12.88 -7.39 -13.64
CA GLY A 138 13.59 -8.47 -12.93
C GLY A 138 12.74 -9.72 -12.72
N LEU A 139 11.43 -9.55 -12.54
CA LEU A 139 10.49 -10.66 -12.36
C LEU A 139 9.94 -11.24 -13.68
N GLY A 140 10.09 -10.53 -14.78
CA GLY A 140 9.55 -10.93 -16.07
C GLY A 140 8.02 -10.88 -16.09
N GLN A 141 7.39 -11.90 -16.70
CA GLN A 141 5.94 -11.93 -16.95
C GLN A 141 5.13 -12.51 -15.79
N VAL A 142 5.64 -12.47 -14.55
CA VAL A 142 4.83 -12.92 -13.40
C VAL A 142 3.70 -11.94 -13.13
N PRO A 143 2.52 -12.42 -12.70
CA PRO A 143 1.41 -11.58 -12.25
C PRO A 143 1.79 -10.68 -11.08
N LEU A 144 1.48 -9.38 -11.19
CA LEU A 144 1.68 -8.37 -10.15
C LEU A 144 0.34 -7.93 -9.55
N TYR A 145 0.30 -7.86 -8.22
CA TYR A 145 -0.85 -7.40 -7.44
C TYR A 145 -0.38 -6.22 -6.59
N THR A 146 -0.85 -5.02 -6.89
CA THR A 146 -0.30 -3.79 -6.32
C THR A 146 -1.18 -3.28 -5.19
N PHE A 147 -0.58 -2.90 -4.07
CA PHE A 147 -1.24 -2.30 -2.92
C PHE A 147 -0.64 -0.93 -2.64
N LEU A 148 -1.51 0.06 -2.46
CA LEU A 148 -1.16 1.41 -2.05
C LEU A 148 -2.27 1.96 -1.15
N HIS A 149 -2.02 3.05 -0.45
CA HIS A 149 -3.03 3.60 0.46
C HIS A 149 -4.00 4.56 -0.24
N ILE A 150 -3.48 5.64 -0.81
CA ILE A 150 -4.23 6.67 -1.52
C ILE A 150 -4.43 6.23 -2.98
N PRO A 151 -5.67 6.24 -3.51
CA PRO A 151 -5.94 5.85 -4.88
C PRO A 151 -5.33 6.83 -5.88
N PHE A 152 -4.80 6.31 -7.00
CA PHE A 152 -4.34 7.17 -8.11
C PHE A 152 -5.51 7.61 -9.01
N PRO A 153 -5.33 8.65 -9.86
CA PRO A 153 -6.43 9.32 -10.58
C PRO A 153 -7.36 8.40 -11.38
N GLU A 154 -6.86 7.30 -11.95
CA GLU A 154 -7.68 6.37 -12.72
C GLU A 154 -8.79 5.67 -11.91
N PHE A 155 -8.71 5.62 -10.57
CA PHE A 155 -9.82 5.17 -9.74
C PHE A 155 -11.05 6.08 -9.88
N GLN A 156 -10.84 7.39 -9.80
CA GLN A 156 -11.89 8.39 -10.03
C GLN A 156 -12.40 8.33 -11.47
N LEU A 157 -11.51 8.18 -12.46
CA LEU A 157 -11.89 8.05 -13.87
C LEU A 157 -12.74 6.80 -14.12
N LEU A 158 -12.44 5.67 -13.48
CA LEU A 158 -13.23 4.45 -13.60
C LEU A 158 -14.65 4.67 -13.05
N TRP A 159 -14.78 5.32 -11.89
CA TRP A 159 -16.08 5.68 -11.33
C TRP A 159 -16.86 6.60 -12.28
N ASP A 160 -16.24 7.68 -12.75
CA ASP A 160 -16.89 8.65 -13.63
C ASP A 160 -17.26 8.10 -15.00
N SER A 161 -16.58 7.04 -15.46
CA SER A 161 -16.91 6.36 -16.70
C SER A 161 -18.25 5.61 -16.64
N GLY A 162 -18.79 5.38 -15.43
CA GLY A 162 -19.99 4.57 -15.22
C GLY A 162 -19.78 3.06 -15.33
N ASN A 163 -18.53 2.60 -15.48
CA ASN A 163 -18.18 1.18 -15.58
C ASN A 163 -17.73 0.56 -14.25
N ALA A 164 -17.56 1.36 -13.21
CA ALA A 164 -17.24 0.85 -11.88
C ALA A 164 -18.37 -0.05 -11.35
N ILE A 165 -17.99 -1.14 -10.69
CA ILE A 165 -18.89 -2.02 -9.95
C ILE A 165 -18.52 -1.89 -8.48
N GLY A 166 -19.47 -1.50 -7.64
CA GLY A 166 -19.26 -1.27 -6.22
C GLY A 166 -20.13 -0.13 -5.71
N VAL A 167 -19.92 0.26 -4.46
CA VAL A 167 -20.58 1.40 -3.83
C VAL A 167 -19.55 2.50 -3.58
N LYS A 168 -19.88 3.74 -3.97
CA LYS A 168 -19.13 4.94 -3.58
C LYS A 168 -20.02 5.85 -2.76
N LEU A 169 -19.76 5.96 -1.47
CA LEU A 169 -20.52 6.84 -0.58
C LEU A 169 -19.75 8.12 -0.24
N ASP A 170 -18.42 8.15 -0.41
CA ASP A 170 -17.66 9.38 -0.31
C ASP A 170 -18.05 10.36 -1.42
N LYS A 171 -17.92 11.66 -1.17
CA LYS A 171 -18.29 12.69 -2.17
C LYS A 171 -17.40 12.60 -3.42
N THR A 172 -16.13 12.32 -3.23
CA THR A 172 -15.09 12.20 -4.25
C THR A 172 -14.23 10.99 -3.93
N VAL A 173 -13.58 10.41 -4.93
CA VAL A 173 -12.43 9.52 -4.70
C VAL A 173 -11.24 10.44 -4.43
N ASN A 174 -10.57 10.28 -3.29
CA ASN A 174 -9.48 11.19 -2.89
C ASN A 174 -8.18 10.80 -3.61
N THR A 175 -8.04 11.30 -4.84
CA THR A 175 -6.84 11.09 -5.67
C THR A 175 -5.95 12.34 -5.74
N PRO A 176 -4.66 12.18 -6.10
CA PRO A 176 -3.77 13.31 -6.42
C PRO A 176 -4.33 14.18 -7.56
N LEU A 177 -3.96 15.46 -7.59
CA LEU A 177 -4.37 16.38 -8.66
C LEU A 177 -3.51 16.24 -9.93
N GLU A 178 -2.33 15.64 -9.79
CA GLU A 178 -1.41 15.36 -10.89
C GLU A 178 -1.32 13.85 -11.12
N ASN A 179 -1.43 13.42 -12.37
CA ASN A 179 -1.18 12.04 -12.78
C ASN A 179 0.21 11.93 -13.42
N THR A 180 1.10 11.22 -12.74
CA THR A 180 2.49 11.00 -13.17
C THR A 180 2.68 9.78 -14.06
N GLY A 181 1.61 9.00 -14.31
CA GLY A 181 1.62 7.89 -15.27
C GLY A 181 1.87 6.51 -14.66
N LEU A 182 1.54 6.27 -13.38
CA LEU A 182 1.65 4.94 -12.77
C LEU A 182 0.81 3.89 -13.52
N PHE A 183 -0.45 4.19 -13.80
CA PHE A 183 -1.32 3.25 -14.52
C PHE A 183 -0.82 2.97 -15.94
N ALA A 184 -0.31 4.00 -16.63
CA ALA A 184 0.31 3.82 -17.94
C ALA A 184 1.51 2.86 -17.87
N ALA A 185 2.36 2.99 -16.83
CA ALA A 185 3.47 2.07 -16.61
C ALA A 185 3.00 0.63 -16.36
N MET A 186 1.96 0.43 -15.53
CA MET A 186 1.36 -0.90 -15.28
C MET A 186 0.81 -1.57 -16.55
N GLN A 187 0.38 -0.77 -17.53
CA GLN A 187 -0.11 -1.26 -18.81
C GLN A 187 1.00 -1.67 -19.78
N GLU A 188 2.27 -1.31 -19.56
CA GLU A 188 3.33 -1.57 -20.54
C GLU A 188 3.56 -3.06 -20.81
N LYS A 189 3.49 -3.89 -19.76
CA LYS A 189 3.67 -5.34 -19.86
C LYS A 189 2.40 -6.17 -19.67
N GLN A 190 1.29 -5.54 -19.30
CA GLN A 190 -0.02 -6.19 -19.14
C GLN A 190 -0.01 -7.36 -18.13
N ASN A 191 0.93 -7.36 -17.17
CA ASN A 191 1.02 -8.37 -16.10
C ASN A 191 0.64 -7.82 -14.72
N THR A 192 0.31 -6.53 -14.61
CA THR A 192 -0.38 -6.00 -13.42
C THR A 192 -1.84 -6.44 -13.46
N VAL A 193 -2.20 -7.38 -12.59
CA VAL A 193 -3.53 -8.03 -12.60
C VAL A 193 -4.55 -7.24 -11.80
N ALA A 194 -4.14 -6.68 -10.66
CA ALA A 194 -5.02 -5.94 -9.78
C ALA A 194 -4.25 -4.86 -9.01
N VAL A 195 -4.97 -3.79 -8.68
CA VAL A 195 -4.51 -2.73 -7.80
C VAL A 195 -5.54 -2.55 -6.70
N PHE A 196 -5.09 -2.50 -5.46
CA PHE A 196 -5.90 -2.34 -4.27
C PHE A 196 -5.51 -1.05 -3.55
N SER A 197 -6.53 -0.27 -3.18
CA SER A 197 -6.35 1.00 -2.46
C SER A 197 -7.21 1.03 -1.21
N GLY A 198 -6.77 1.77 -0.20
CA GLY A 198 -7.57 2.15 0.96
C GLY A 198 -7.98 3.62 0.89
N HIS A 199 -7.77 4.33 2.00
CA HIS A 199 -7.97 5.78 2.19
C HIS A 199 -9.42 6.26 2.18
N ASP A 200 -10.19 5.92 1.15
CA ASP A 200 -11.61 6.26 1.07
C ASP A 200 -12.47 5.23 1.80
N HIS A 201 -12.78 5.50 3.08
CA HIS A 201 -13.36 4.51 3.99
C HIS A 201 -14.80 4.10 3.67
N LEU A 202 -15.50 4.80 2.77
CA LEU A 202 -16.89 4.52 2.41
C LEU A 202 -17.05 4.09 0.95
N ASN A 203 -15.95 3.74 0.29
CA ASN A 203 -15.93 3.23 -1.08
C ASN A 203 -15.52 1.75 -1.08
N ASP A 204 -16.21 0.94 -1.89
CA ASP A 204 -15.86 -0.45 -2.20
C ASP A 204 -14.79 -0.55 -3.29
#